data_AF-A0A7C5M017-F1
#
_entry.id   AF-A0A7C5M017-F1
#
_cell.length_a   1.000
_cell.length_b   1.000
_cell.length_c   1.000
_cell.angle_alpha   90.00
_cell.angle_beta   90.00
_cell.angle_gamma   90.00
#
_symmetry.space_group_name_H-M   'P 1'
#
loop_
_entity.id
_entity.type
_entity.pdbx_description
1 polymer ?
#
loop_
_entity_poly.entity_id
_entity_poly.type
_entity_poly.pdbx_seq_one_letter_code
_entity_poly.pdbx_strand_id
1 'polypeptide(L)'
;MKNAIKFIGSVSLLAMISAQAMAGETLEIRNFIGTIDVVTGDYDKITITDADGAHVSTSTGHTLVDDGRKINNANCRSTKSSVKIGIGKWSWNKRTGYKDLDEYPKLLIKAPDFTHVIIKDSILFGNIDDVAS
;
A
#
# COMPACT_ATOMS: atom_id res chain seq x y z
N MET A 1 31.51 7.09 -69.81
CA MET A 1 30.29 7.69 -69.20
C MET A 1 29.47 6.55 -68.62
N LYS A 2 29.75 6.17 -67.36
CA LYS A 2 28.95 6.42 -66.13
C LYS A 2 27.60 5.66 -66.08
N ASN A 3 27.64 4.67 -65.20
CA ASN A 3 26.67 3.73 -64.63
C ASN A 3 25.25 4.25 -64.33
N ALA A 4 24.30 3.32 -64.23
CA ALA A 4 23.26 3.37 -63.20
C ALA A 4 22.72 1.96 -62.87
N ILE A 5 23.19 1.39 -61.76
CA ILE A 5 22.61 0.21 -61.10
C ILE A 5 21.49 0.72 -60.19
N LYS A 6 20.27 0.20 -60.33
CA LYS A 6 19.11 0.55 -59.49
C LYS A 6 19.06 -0.38 -58.27
N PHE A 7 19.37 0.16 -57.10
CA PHE A 7 19.12 -0.50 -55.81
C PHE A 7 17.66 -0.24 -55.38
N ILE A 8 16.91 -1.31 -55.12
CA ILE A 8 15.59 -1.27 -54.48
C ILE A 8 15.86 -1.43 -52.98
N GLY A 9 15.68 -0.35 -52.21
CA GLY A 9 15.84 -0.35 -50.76
C GLY A 9 14.52 -0.67 -50.06
N SER A 10 14.48 -1.75 -49.29
CA SER A 10 13.39 -2.05 -48.35
C SER A 10 13.60 -1.27 -47.06
N VAL A 11 12.68 -0.35 -46.72
CA VAL A 11 12.68 0.36 -45.44
C VAL A 11 11.74 -0.39 -44.49
N SER A 12 12.31 -1.16 -43.57
CA SER A 12 11.56 -1.80 -42.48
C SER A 12 11.23 -0.74 -41.43
N LEU A 13 9.95 -0.32 -41.37
CA LEU A 13 9.44 0.56 -40.34
C LEU A 13 9.27 -0.25 -39.03
N LEU A 14 10.27 -0.23 -38.16
CA LEU A 14 10.16 -0.74 -36.80
C LEU A 14 9.28 0.23 -36.00
N ALA A 15 7.98 -0.05 -35.94
CA ALA A 15 7.09 0.58 -34.98
C ALA A 15 7.52 0.14 -33.56
N MET A 16 8.31 0.98 -32.89
CA MET A 16 8.52 0.86 -31.45
C MET A 16 7.20 1.18 -30.75
N ILE A 17 6.42 0.16 -30.45
CA ILE A 17 5.34 0.25 -29.47
C ILE A 17 6.04 0.44 -28.13
N SER A 18 6.22 1.69 -27.71
CA SER A 18 6.56 2.00 -26.34
C SER A 18 5.38 1.56 -25.48
N ALA A 19 5.46 0.35 -24.90
CA ALA A 19 4.60 -0.04 -23.81
C ALA A 19 4.84 0.99 -22.70
N GLN A 20 3.91 1.92 -22.53
CA GLN A 20 3.87 2.78 -21.36
C GLN A 20 3.58 1.84 -20.20
N ALA A 21 4.61 1.46 -19.45
CA ALA A 21 4.39 0.91 -18.12
C ALA A 21 3.58 1.96 -17.38
N MET A 22 2.30 1.69 -17.12
CA MET A 22 1.51 2.53 -16.23
C MET A 22 2.28 2.52 -14.91
N ALA A 23 2.91 3.64 -14.57
CA ALA A 23 3.53 3.81 -13.27
C ALA A 23 2.39 3.81 -12.25
N GLY A 24 2.03 2.63 -11.76
CA GLY A 24 0.97 2.47 -10.77
C GLY A 24 1.31 3.28 -9.53
N GLU A 25 0.30 3.96 -8.99
CA GLU A 25 0.41 4.62 -7.70
C GLU A 25 0.83 3.60 -6.63
N THR A 26 1.73 3.99 -5.74
CA THR A 26 2.20 3.12 -4.65
C THR A 26 1.63 3.57 -3.32
N LEU A 27 0.97 2.67 -2.61
CA LEU A 27 0.58 2.84 -1.21
C LEU A 27 1.59 2.12 -0.31
N GLU A 28 2.37 2.85 0.46
CA GLU A 28 3.25 2.30 1.48
C GLU A 28 2.67 2.53 2.88
N ILE A 29 2.48 1.47 3.64
CA ILE A 29 2.03 1.50 5.04
C ILE A 29 3.14 0.92 5.90
N ARG A 30 3.64 1.71 6.87
CA ARG A 30 4.70 1.26 7.77
C ARG A 30 4.52 1.67 9.21
N ASN A 31 5.15 0.93 10.12
CA ASN A 31 5.13 1.21 11.56
C ASN A 31 3.71 1.50 12.08
N PHE A 32 2.72 0.76 11.60
CA PHE A 32 1.32 1.06 11.81
C PHE A 32 0.62 -0.12 12.50
N ILE A 33 -0.23 0.17 13.48
CA ILE A 33 -1.16 -0.81 14.07
C ILE A 33 -2.54 -0.19 13.97
N GLY A 34 -3.48 -0.87 13.33
CA GLY A 34 -4.84 -0.34 13.20
C GLY A 34 -5.68 -1.06 12.16
N THR A 35 -6.83 -0.44 11.86
CA THR A 35 -7.77 -0.97 10.88
C THR A 35 -7.62 -0.22 9.56
N ILE A 36 -7.66 -0.91 8.43
CA ILE A 36 -7.65 -0.31 7.11
C ILE A 36 -8.83 -0.83 6.30
N ASP A 37 -9.40 0.04 5.50
CA ASP A 37 -10.41 -0.28 4.49
C ASP A 37 -9.95 0.34 3.18
N VAL A 38 -9.54 -0.50 2.24
CA VAL A 38 -9.02 -0.08 0.93
C VAL A 38 -10.07 -0.41 -0.11
N VAL A 39 -10.60 0.62 -0.75
CA VAL A 39 -11.55 0.52 -1.86
C VAL A 39 -10.82 0.86 -3.15
N THR A 40 -10.69 -0.14 -4.02
CA THR A 40 -10.17 0.05 -5.39
C THR A 40 -11.26 0.49 -6.36
N GLY A 41 -10.86 1.11 -7.47
CA GLY A 41 -11.77 1.54 -8.53
C GLY A 41 -11.12 2.49 -9.53
N ASP A 42 -11.95 3.09 -10.37
CA ASP A 42 -11.57 4.14 -11.33
C ASP A 42 -11.31 5.47 -10.60
N TYR A 43 -10.17 5.53 -9.92
CA TYR A 43 -9.66 6.71 -9.22
C TYR A 43 -8.36 7.18 -9.86
N ASP A 44 -8.18 8.51 -9.93
CA ASP A 44 -6.97 9.10 -10.52
C ASP A 44 -5.72 8.95 -9.65
N LYS A 45 -5.90 8.81 -8.32
CA LYS A 45 -4.82 8.78 -7.33
C LYS A 45 -5.26 8.15 -6.02
N ILE A 46 -4.28 7.73 -5.22
CA ILE A 46 -4.53 7.31 -3.84
C ILE A 46 -5.02 8.51 -3.02
N THR A 47 -6.11 8.32 -2.29
CA THR A 47 -6.66 9.31 -1.36
C THR A 47 -6.99 8.66 -0.02
N ILE A 48 -6.46 9.24 1.06
CA ILE A 48 -6.82 8.85 2.42
C ILE A 48 -7.92 9.78 2.90
N THR A 49 -9.11 9.22 3.07
CA THR A 49 -10.33 9.97 3.39
C THR A 49 -10.59 10.07 4.90
N ASP A 50 -10.03 9.13 5.67
CA ASP A 50 -9.92 9.19 7.12
C ASP A 50 -8.60 8.52 7.53
N ALA A 51 -7.91 9.11 8.50
CA ALA A 51 -6.63 8.64 9.00
C ALA A 51 -6.59 8.50 10.53
N ASP A 52 -7.62 8.97 11.25
CA ASP A 52 -7.70 8.91 12.72
C ASP A 52 -6.39 9.30 13.45
N GLY A 53 -5.77 10.39 13.00
CA GLY A 53 -4.53 10.93 13.56
C GLY A 53 -3.22 10.26 13.08
N ALA A 54 -3.28 9.22 12.25
CA ALA A 54 -2.09 8.64 11.61
C ALA A 54 -1.41 9.66 10.68
N HIS A 55 -0.08 9.63 10.63
CA HIS A 55 0.67 10.52 9.75
C HIS A 55 0.67 10.01 8.30
N VAL A 56 0.25 10.89 7.39
CA VAL A 56 0.13 10.62 5.96
C VAL A 56 0.99 11.61 5.18
N SER A 57 1.79 11.10 4.25
CA SER A 57 2.58 11.89 3.33
C SER A 57 2.31 11.42 1.91
N THR A 58 1.87 12.33 1.03
CA THR A 58 1.62 12.02 -0.38
C THR A 58 2.59 12.80 -1.26
N SER A 59 3.20 12.08 -2.20
CA SER A 59 4.03 12.60 -3.28
C SER A 59 3.56 11.99 -4.61
N THR A 60 4.01 12.52 -5.74
CA THR A 60 3.59 12.03 -7.06
C THR A 60 3.85 10.54 -7.20
N GLY A 61 2.80 9.72 -7.38
CA GLY A 61 2.91 8.28 -7.52
C GLY A 61 3.16 7.49 -6.23
N HIS A 62 3.23 8.15 -5.07
CA HIS A 62 3.55 7.47 -3.80
C HIS A 62 2.85 8.13 -2.60
N THR A 63 2.03 7.34 -1.91
CA THR A 63 1.39 7.70 -0.65
C THR A 63 1.95 6.84 0.47
N LEU A 64 2.48 7.48 1.51
CA LEU A 64 3.04 6.87 2.70
C LEU A 64 2.14 7.10 3.91
N VAL A 65 1.84 6.03 4.63
CA VAL A 65 1.28 6.06 5.98
C VAL A 65 2.32 5.55 6.97
N ASP A 66 2.67 6.35 7.96
CA ASP A 66 3.68 6.02 8.97
C ASP A 66 3.27 6.50 10.37
N ASP A 67 2.77 5.62 11.21
CA ASP A 67 2.37 5.98 12.59
C ASP A 67 3.55 5.93 13.59
N GLY A 68 4.78 5.71 13.11
CA GLY A 68 5.98 5.71 13.95
C GLY A 68 5.99 4.66 15.08
N ARG A 69 5.08 3.66 15.03
CA ARG A 69 4.98 2.65 16.07
C ARG A 69 6.17 1.71 15.99
N LYS A 70 6.88 1.59 17.10
CA LYS A 70 7.87 0.53 17.27
C LYS A 70 7.16 -0.78 17.60
N ILE A 71 7.02 -1.65 16.61
CA ILE A 71 6.40 -2.96 16.78
C ILE A 71 7.48 -3.97 17.15
N ASN A 72 7.54 -4.34 18.43
CA ASN A 72 8.43 -5.38 18.91
C ASN A 72 7.70 -6.32 19.87
N ASN A 73 7.94 -7.63 19.72
CA ASN A 73 7.36 -8.66 20.59
C ASN A 73 5.83 -8.55 20.70
N ALA A 74 5.17 -8.41 19.55
CA ALA A 74 3.72 -8.24 19.46
C ALA A 74 2.98 -9.54 19.81
N ASN A 75 1.86 -9.41 20.53
CA ASN A 75 0.96 -10.51 20.85
C ASN A 75 -0.48 -10.07 20.59
N CYS A 76 -1.20 -10.87 19.82
CA CYS A 76 -2.61 -10.63 19.50
C CYS A 76 -3.49 -11.62 20.26
N ARG A 77 -4.51 -11.10 20.94
CA ARG A 77 -5.56 -11.90 21.57
C ARG A 77 -6.88 -11.59 20.92
N SER A 78 -7.44 -12.57 20.22
CA SER A 78 -8.75 -12.47 19.62
C SER A 78 -9.76 -13.32 20.38
N THR A 79 -10.95 -12.76 20.60
CA THR A 79 -12.16 -13.48 21.04
C THR A 79 -13.25 -13.26 19.99
N LYS A 80 -14.42 -13.91 20.14
CA LYS A 80 -15.55 -13.71 19.22
C LYS A 80 -16.02 -12.25 19.10
N SER A 81 -15.71 -11.39 20.08
CA SER A 81 -16.21 -10.01 20.14
C SER A 81 -15.13 -8.94 20.25
N SER A 82 -13.84 -9.30 20.36
CA SER A 82 -12.78 -8.32 20.59
C SER A 82 -11.43 -8.81 20.09
N VAL A 83 -10.66 -7.91 19.50
CA VAL A 83 -9.23 -8.11 19.23
C VAL A 83 -8.43 -7.16 20.10
N LYS A 84 -7.43 -7.70 20.81
CA LYS A 84 -6.53 -6.95 21.68
C LYS A 84 -5.09 -7.14 21.23
N ILE A 85 -4.35 -6.05 21.06
CA ILE A 85 -2.93 -6.07 20.67
C ILE A 85 -2.07 -5.63 21.86
N GLY A 86 -1.11 -6.47 22.23
CA GLY A 86 -0.06 -6.15 23.19
C GLY A 86 1.29 -6.00 22.49
N ILE A 87 2.05 -4.96 22.84
CA ILE A 87 3.38 -4.68 22.28
C ILE A 87 4.41 -4.64 23.42
N GLY A 88 5.60 -5.21 23.20
CA GLY A 88 6.71 -5.20 24.15
C GLY A 88 6.80 -6.42 25.07
N LYS A 89 7.51 -6.29 26.20
CA LYS A 89 7.81 -7.40 27.11
C LYS A 89 6.56 -7.87 27.86
N TRP A 90 6.03 -9.02 27.44
CA TRP A 90 4.95 -9.70 28.12
C TRP A 90 5.50 -10.46 29.35
N SER A 91 4.95 -10.18 30.53
CA SER A 91 5.22 -10.92 31.76
C SER A 91 3.93 -11.54 32.25
N TRP A 92 3.97 -12.80 32.68
CA TRP A 92 2.80 -13.52 33.22
C TRP A 92 2.14 -12.75 34.38
N ASN A 93 2.91 -11.97 35.14
CA ASN A 93 2.43 -11.14 36.25
C ASN A 93 1.93 -9.75 35.85
N LYS A 94 2.09 -9.31 34.58
CA LYS A 94 1.58 -8.02 34.09
C LYS A 94 0.56 -8.25 33.00
N ARG A 95 -0.72 -8.24 33.40
CA ARG A 95 -1.89 -8.17 32.51
C ARG A 95 -2.04 -6.80 31.81
N THR A 96 -1.22 -5.82 32.15
CA THR A 96 -1.26 -4.47 31.60
C THR A 96 -0.42 -4.36 30.33
N GLY A 97 -0.96 -3.73 29.29
CA GLY A 97 -0.25 -3.49 28.02
C GLY A 97 -0.93 -4.01 26.76
N TYR A 98 -2.11 -4.62 26.88
CA TYR A 98 -2.99 -4.87 25.74
C TYR A 98 -3.91 -3.67 25.54
N LYS A 99 -4.04 -3.22 24.29
CA LYS A 99 -5.04 -2.26 23.84
C LYS A 99 -6.05 -2.96 22.95
N ASP A 100 -7.31 -2.57 23.04
CA ASP A 100 -8.33 -3.04 22.11
C ASP A 100 -8.08 -2.44 20.71
N LEU A 101 -8.48 -3.17 19.65
CA LEU A 101 -8.25 -2.77 18.25
C LEU A 101 -8.91 -1.44 17.91
N ASP A 102 -10.03 -1.12 18.54
CA ASP A 102 -10.77 0.14 18.38
C ASP A 102 -10.04 1.35 18.99
N GLU A 103 -9.03 1.14 19.84
CA GLU A 103 -8.14 2.19 20.34
C GLU A 103 -7.00 2.52 19.36
N TYR A 104 -6.91 1.82 18.22
CA TYR A 104 -5.92 2.07 17.18
C TYR A 104 -6.54 2.81 15.98
N PRO A 105 -5.72 3.57 15.24
CA PRO A 105 -6.20 4.35 14.10
C PRO A 105 -6.92 3.51 13.05
N LYS A 106 -7.89 4.14 12.39
CA LYS A 106 -8.60 3.59 11.25
C LYS A 106 -8.27 4.38 9.99
N LEU A 107 -7.96 3.68 8.91
CA LEU A 107 -7.70 4.27 7.60
C LEU A 107 -8.80 3.89 6.63
N LEU A 108 -9.37 4.90 5.95
CA LEU A 108 -10.24 4.68 4.80
C LEU A 108 -9.55 5.20 3.54
N ILE A 109 -9.17 4.28 2.65
CA ILE A 109 -8.29 4.52 1.52
C ILE A 109 -9.05 4.25 0.23
N LYS A 110 -9.01 5.19 -0.70
CA LYS A 110 -9.44 5.00 -2.09
C LYS A 110 -8.22 4.95 -2.98
N ALA A 111 -8.14 3.96 -3.85
CA ALA A 111 -6.94 3.71 -4.63
C ALA A 111 -7.28 3.24 -6.06
N PRO A 112 -6.53 3.64 -7.09
CA PRO A 112 -6.70 3.08 -8.43
C PRO A 112 -6.59 1.55 -8.44
N ASP A 113 -7.25 0.85 -9.37
CA ASP A 113 -7.22 -0.63 -9.49
C ASP A 113 -5.80 -1.22 -9.58
N PHE A 114 -4.86 -0.49 -10.20
CA PHE A 114 -3.47 -0.91 -10.38
C PHE A 114 -2.52 -0.35 -9.31
N THR A 115 -3.02 -0.12 -8.09
CA THR A 115 -2.22 0.37 -6.97
C THR A 115 -1.26 -0.71 -6.48
N HIS A 116 0.01 -0.34 -6.30
CA HIS A 116 0.99 -1.21 -5.68
C HIS A 116 1.02 -1.00 -4.16
N VAL A 117 0.75 -2.04 -3.38
CA VAL A 117 0.70 -1.94 -1.90
C VAL A 117 1.94 -2.53 -1.27
N ILE A 118 2.60 -1.72 -0.43
CA ILE A 118 3.78 -2.10 0.35
C ILE A 118 3.45 -2.00 1.83
N ILE A 119 3.51 -3.11 2.56
CA ILE A 119 3.28 -3.14 4.01
C ILE A 119 4.59 -3.52 4.70
N LYS A 120 5.05 -2.70 5.64
CA LYS A 120 6.30 -2.93 6.41
C LYS A 120 6.06 -2.75 7.90
N ASP A 121 6.60 -3.63 8.74
CA ASP A 121 6.59 -3.48 10.21
C ASP A 121 5.24 -3.00 10.77
N SER A 122 4.14 -3.63 10.33
CA SER A 122 2.76 -3.19 10.61
C SER A 122 1.87 -4.36 11.01
N ILE A 123 0.82 -4.07 11.79
CA ILE A 123 -0.26 -5.00 12.15
C ILE A 123 -1.57 -4.38 11.65
N LEU A 124 -2.11 -4.94 10.58
CA LEU A 124 -3.29 -4.41 9.90
C LEU A 124 -4.49 -5.34 10.10
N PHE A 125 -5.66 -4.73 10.27
CA PHE A 125 -6.94 -5.41 10.30
C PHE A 125 -7.88 -4.77 9.28
N GLY A 126 -8.82 -5.51 8.73
CA GLY A 126 -9.79 -5.00 7.77
C GLY A 126 -9.62 -5.57 6.37
N ASN A 127 -10.24 -4.91 5.39
CA ASN A 127 -10.32 -5.40 4.03
C ASN A 127 -9.39 -4.62 3.11
N ILE A 128 -8.76 -5.37 2.22
CA ILE A 128 -7.98 -4.85 1.11
C ILE A 128 -8.68 -5.43 -0.11
N ASP A 129 -9.67 -4.71 -0.65
CA ASP A 129 -10.41 -5.20 -1.82
C ASP A 129 -9.47 -5.19 -3.04
N ASP A 130 -9.32 -6.38 -3.65
CA ASP A 130 -8.61 -6.69 -4.89
C ASP A 130 -7.52 -5.68 -5.28
N VAL A 131 -6.43 -5.69 -4.51
CA VAL A 131 -5.25 -4.88 -4.83
C VAL A 131 -4.22 -5.83 -5.43
N ALA A 132 -4.23 -5.88 -6.76
CA ALA A 132 -3.53 -6.79 -7.68
C ALA A 132 -4.40 -7.95 -8.24
N SER A 133 -5.10 -7.65 -9.35
CA SER A 133 -5.37 -8.63 -10.42
C SER A 133 -4.35 -8.47 -11.55
#